data_AF-A0A8J6ZWS5-F1
#
_entry.id   AF-A0A8J6ZWS5-F1
#
_cell.length_a   1.000
_cell.length_b   1.000
_cell.length_c   1.000
_cell.angle_alpha   90.00
_cell.angle_beta   90.00
_cell.angle_gamma   90.00
#
_symmetry.space_group_name_H-M   'P 1'
#
loop_
_entity.id
_entity.type
_entity.pdbx_description
1 polymer ?
#
loop_
_entity_poly.entity_id
_entity_poly.type
_entity_poly.pdbx_seq_one_letter_code
_entity_poly.pdbx_strand_id
1 'polypeptide(L)'
;MEPVSLTAAAIATLVITKAFEKTGEIIGEKAWNEGEKLFLLLKRKQPNTASAIELAQTQPLDYGQAHLIEQVEEAANKDPEIAQAVETVANAVKSQPSIIQNFTNTVDKNYGGNVGNVSNDNRTQTFNF
;
A
#
# COMPACT_ATOMS: atom_id res chain seq x y z
N MET A 1 11.12 -16.70 -8.47
CA MET A 1 9.96 -16.04 -7.85
C MET A 1 9.26 -15.27 -8.94
N GLU A 2 7.93 -15.25 -8.91
CA GLU A 2 7.17 -14.34 -9.76
C GLU A 2 7.44 -12.88 -9.32
N PRO A 3 7.46 -11.91 -10.24
CA PRO A 3 7.65 -10.51 -9.89
C PRO A 3 6.50 -10.01 -9.02
N VAL A 4 6.82 -9.17 -8.04
CA VAL A 4 5.79 -8.57 -7.19
C VAL A 4 4.96 -7.60 -8.03
N SER A 5 3.63 -7.68 -7.91
CA SER A 5 2.74 -6.78 -8.65
C SER A 5 2.87 -5.33 -8.18
N LEU A 6 2.77 -4.39 -9.13
CA LEU A 6 2.73 -2.94 -8.85
C LEU A 6 1.64 -2.58 -7.83
N THR A 7 0.47 -3.25 -7.90
CA THR A 7 -0.61 -3.10 -6.91
C THR A 7 -0.17 -3.48 -5.50
N ALA A 8 0.56 -4.58 -5.33
CA ALA A 8 1.06 -5.00 -4.02
C ALA A 8 2.12 -4.01 -3.48
N ALA A 9 3.05 -3.57 -4.33
CA ALA A 9 4.04 -2.56 -3.99
C ALA A 9 3.37 -1.22 -3.60
N ALA A 10 2.31 -0.83 -4.31
CA ALA A 10 1.57 0.38 -4.04
C ALA A 10 0.77 0.33 -2.73
N ILE A 11 0.10 -0.79 -2.45
CA ILE A 11 -0.54 -1.02 -1.16
C ILE A 11 0.49 -0.96 -0.03
N ALA A 12 1.61 -1.65 -0.18
CA ALA A 12 2.65 -1.69 0.84
C ALA A 12 3.28 -0.30 1.07
N THR A 13 3.56 0.44 0.00
CA THR A 13 4.08 1.82 0.07
C THR A 13 3.10 2.73 0.81
N LEU A 14 1.81 2.66 0.50
CA LEU A 14 0.77 3.43 1.18
C LEU A 14 0.65 3.09 2.66
N VAL A 15 0.70 1.80 2.99
CA VAL A 15 0.69 1.37 4.40
C VAL A 15 1.88 1.95 5.13
N ILE A 16 3.09 1.87 4.55
CA ILE A 16 4.28 2.41 5.20
C ILE A 16 4.18 3.92 5.35
N THR A 17 3.81 4.67 4.31
CA THR A 17 3.77 6.14 4.40
C THR A 17 2.69 6.62 5.38
N LYS A 18 1.55 5.94 5.42
CA LYS A 18 0.47 6.26 6.35
C LYS A 18 0.64 5.67 7.76
N ALA A 19 1.46 4.64 7.93
CA ALA A 19 1.85 4.14 9.25
C ALA A 19 2.59 5.19 10.09
N PHE A 20 3.01 6.31 9.50
CA PHE A 20 3.61 7.40 10.25
C PHE A 20 2.65 8.55 10.55
N GLU A 21 1.44 8.58 9.97
CA GLU A 21 0.38 9.56 10.27
C GLU A 21 -0.31 9.30 11.63
N LYS A 22 0.20 8.35 12.44
CA LYS A 22 -0.29 7.95 13.79
C LYS A 22 -1.78 7.60 13.90
N THR A 23 -2.48 7.48 12.78
CA THR A 23 -3.91 7.19 12.74
C THR A 23 -4.12 5.70 12.46
N GLY A 24 -3.76 4.86 13.44
CA GLY A 24 -3.93 3.40 13.36
C GLY A 24 -5.39 2.93 13.28
N GLU A 25 -6.35 3.83 13.46
CA GLU A 25 -7.79 3.55 13.27
C GLU A 25 -8.15 3.23 11.80
N ILE A 26 -7.36 3.73 10.84
CA ILE A 26 -7.64 3.58 9.40
C ILE A 26 -6.97 2.34 8.82
N ILE A 27 -5.77 2.00 9.30
CA ILE A 27 -4.99 0.84 8.87
C ILE A 27 -5.03 -0.17 10.01
N GLY A 28 -5.75 -1.28 9.87
CA GLY A 28 -5.88 -2.16 11.01
C GLY A 28 -4.55 -2.79 11.43
N GLU A 29 -4.46 -3.10 12.72
CA GLU A 29 -3.24 -3.43 13.46
C GLU A 29 -2.33 -4.46 12.77
N LYS A 30 -2.91 -5.46 12.10
CA LYS A 30 -2.13 -6.45 11.35
C LYS A 30 -1.38 -5.83 10.17
N ALA A 31 -2.06 -5.04 9.34
CA ALA A 31 -1.43 -4.38 8.20
C ALA A 31 -0.39 -3.35 8.67
N TRP A 32 -0.67 -2.67 9.77
CA TRP A 32 0.27 -1.77 10.43
C TRP A 32 1.57 -2.47 10.83
N ASN A 33 1.49 -3.54 11.62
CA ASN A 33 2.66 -4.26 12.12
C ASN A 33 3.51 -4.86 10.99
N GLU A 34 2.86 -5.38 9.94
CA GLU A 34 3.59 -5.89 8.78
C GLU A 34 4.22 -4.75 7.95
N GLY A 35 3.57 -3.59 7.88
CA GLY A 35 4.12 -2.38 7.26
C GLY A 35 5.39 -1.89 7.97
N GLU A 36 5.38 -1.85 9.30
CA GLU A 36 6.57 -1.50 10.10
C GLU A 36 7.73 -2.49 9.86
N LYS A 37 7.44 -3.80 9.84
CA LYS A 37 8.46 -4.83 9.55
C LYS A 37 9.06 -4.65 8.16
N LEU A 38 8.23 -4.41 7.14
CA LEU A 38 8.69 -4.14 5.79
C LEU A 38 9.57 -2.88 5.75
N PHE A 39 9.19 -1.82 6.45
CA PHE A 39 10.00 -0.60 6.51
C PHE A 39 11.35 -0.82 7.18
N LEU A 40 11.41 -1.55 8.29
CA LEU A 40 12.66 -1.94 8.94
C LEU A 40 13.54 -2.80 8.02
N LEU A 41 12.91 -3.70 7.26
CA LEU A 41 13.59 -4.53 6.27
C LEU A 41 14.19 -3.67 5.14
N LEU A 42 13.44 -2.69 4.62
CA LEU A 42 13.92 -1.72 3.64
C LEU A 42 15.09 -0.91 4.22
N LYS A 43 15.01 -0.42 5.47
CA LYS A 43 16.16 0.26 6.11
C LYS A 43 17.43 -0.58 6.12
N ARG A 44 17.29 -1.89 6.34
CA ARG A 44 18.43 -2.82 6.40
C ARG A 44 19.01 -3.13 5.03
N LYS A 45 18.17 -3.34 4.02
CA LYS A 45 18.58 -3.92 2.72
C LYS A 45 18.53 -2.94 1.55
N GLN A 46 17.67 -1.93 1.63
CA GLN A 46 17.43 -0.92 0.61
C GLN A 46 17.34 0.47 1.28
N PRO A 47 18.42 0.93 1.93
CA PRO A 47 18.40 2.14 2.75
C PRO A 47 17.98 3.39 1.96
N ASN A 48 18.32 3.45 0.67
CA ASN A 48 17.92 4.56 -0.21
C ASN A 48 16.39 4.64 -0.36
N THR A 49 15.73 3.49 -0.56
CA THR A 49 14.27 3.40 -0.65
C THR A 49 13.63 3.80 0.68
N ALA A 50 14.18 3.33 1.80
CA ALA A 50 13.68 3.73 3.12
C ALA A 50 13.83 5.24 3.37
N SER A 51 14.96 5.85 2.99
CA SER A 51 15.15 7.30 3.12
C SER A 51 14.22 8.09 2.21
N ALA A 52 13.95 7.63 0.98
CA ALA A 52 12.97 8.26 0.10
C ALA A 52 11.57 8.26 0.72
N ILE A 53 11.18 7.14 1.33
CA ILE A 53 9.93 7.02 2.09
C ILE A 53 9.92 7.99 3.29
N GLU A 54 11.01 8.11 4.05
CA GLU A 54 11.11 9.08 5.16
C GLU A 54 10.96 10.52 4.71
N LEU A 55 11.60 10.90 3.61
CA LEU A 55 11.51 12.23 3.05
C LEU A 55 10.10 12.57 2.58
N ALA A 56 9.41 11.60 1.97
CA ALA A 56 8.03 11.76 1.52
C ALA A 56 7.06 12.05 2.67
N GLN A 57 7.38 11.66 3.92
CA GLN A 57 6.55 11.99 5.10
C GLN A 57 6.53 13.49 5.43
N THR A 58 7.54 14.22 4.99
CA THR A 58 7.63 15.68 5.21
C THR A 58 6.95 16.49 4.11
N GLN A 59 6.45 15.80 3.07
CA GLN A 59 5.86 16.41 1.89
C GLN A 59 4.38 15.99 1.74
N PRO A 60 3.58 16.74 0.96
CA PRO A 60 2.22 16.31 0.64
C PRO A 60 2.23 14.91 -0.01
N LEU A 61 1.24 14.08 0.32
CA LEU A 61 1.16 12.66 -0.09
C LEU A 61 1.29 12.44 -1.62
N ASP A 62 0.89 13.43 -2.42
CA ASP A 62 0.99 13.43 -3.89
C ASP A 62 2.44 13.53 -4.39
N TYR A 63 3.38 13.99 -3.56
CA TYR A 63 4.75 14.22 -3.96
C TYR A 63 5.52 12.90 -4.08
N GLY A 64 5.73 12.46 -5.33
CA GLY A 64 6.62 11.34 -5.64
C GLY A 64 6.06 9.96 -5.32
N GLN A 65 4.75 9.83 -5.10
CA GLN A 65 4.13 8.56 -4.74
C GLN A 65 4.41 7.45 -5.77
N ALA A 66 4.27 7.73 -7.06
CA ALA A 66 4.60 6.77 -8.12
C ALA A 66 6.07 6.32 -8.06
N HIS A 67 6.99 7.25 -7.79
CA HIS A 67 8.40 6.94 -7.69
C HIS A 67 8.73 6.07 -6.47
N LEU A 68 8.06 6.29 -5.33
CA LEU A 68 8.22 5.42 -4.16
C LEU A 68 7.70 4.01 -4.42
N ILE A 69 6.57 3.90 -5.12
CA ILE A 69 5.96 2.62 -5.50
C ILE A 69 6.93 1.84 -6.39
N GLU A 70 7.49 2.48 -7.42
CA GLU A 70 8.51 1.88 -8.29
C GLU A 70 9.75 1.43 -7.49
N GLN A 71 10.25 2.24 -6.56
CA GLN A 71 11.39 1.85 -5.74
C GLN A 71 11.10 0.63 -4.85
N VAL A 72 9.90 0.54 -4.26
CA VAL A 72 9.48 -0.60 -3.44
C VAL A 72 9.28 -1.85 -4.32
N GLU A 73 8.71 -1.69 -5.51
CA GLU A 73 8.58 -2.76 -6.50
C GLU A 73 9.95 -3.29 -6.95
N GLU A 74 10.87 -2.40 -7.32
CA GLU A 74 12.23 -2.76 -7.71
C GLU A 74 12.99 -3.46 -6.58
N ALA A 75 12.86 -2.95 -5.34
CA ALA A 75 13.43 -3.56 -4.15
C ALA A 75 12.90 -4.99 -3.94
N ALA A 76 11.59 -5.17 -4.10
CA ALA A 76 10.94 -6.47 -4.00
C ALA A 76 11.39 -7.43 -5.13
N ASN A 77 11.49 -6.96 -6.36
CA ASN A 77 11.92 -7.77 -7.49
C ASN A 77 13.39 -8.19 -7.41
N LYS A 78 14.22 -7.45 -6.66
CA LYS A 78 15.65 -7.74 -6.45
C LYS A 78 15.91 -8.60 -5.20
N ASP A 79 15.00 -8.63 -4.23
CA ASP A 79 15.19 -9.36 -2.97
C ASP A 79 13.94 -10.16 -2.57
N PRO A 80 14.05 -11.50 -2.47
CA PRO A 80 12.91 -12.37 -2.17
C PRO A 80 12.32 -12.17 -0.76
N GLU A 81 13.11 -11.71 0.20
CA GLU A 81 12.61 -11.39 1.55
C GLU A 81 11.76 -10.12 1.52
N ILE A 82 12.18 -9.12 0.72
CA ILE A 82 11.40 -7.90 0.49
C ILE A 82 10.13 -8.22 -0.28
N ALA A 83 10.21 -9.07 -1.31
CA ALA A 83 9.03 -9.53 -2.05
C ALA A 83 7.97 -10.13 -1.13
N GLN A 84 8.39 -11.09 -0.28
CA GLN A 84 7.50 -11.74 0.66
C GLN A 84 6.87 -10.75 1.65
N ALA A 85 7.65 -9.78 2.13
CA ALA A 85 7.16 -8.76 3.04
C ALA A 85 6.15 -7.82 2.36
N VAL A 86 6.39 -7.39 1.12
CA VAL A 86 5.43 -6.59 0.33
C VAL A 86 4.11 -7.32 0.13
N GLU A 87 4.15 -8.60 -0.26
CA GLU A 87 2.93 -9.40 -0.40
C GLU A 87 2.19 -9.60 0.92
N THR A 88 2.93 -9.80 2.02
CA THR A 88 2.36 -9.99 3.35
C THR A 88 1.57 -8.74 3.78
N VAL A 89 2.12 -7.54 3.55
CA VAL A 89 1.41 -6.27 3.80
C VAL A 89 0.17 -6.17 2.92
N ALA A 90 0.30 -6.41 1.61
CA ALA A 90 -0.83 -6.32 0.69
C ALA A 90 -1.97 -7.27 1.05
N ASN A 91 -1.66 -8.49 1.47
CA ASN A 91 -2.63 -9.48 1.90
C ASN A 91 -3.27 -9.11 3.24
N ALA A 92 -2.50 -8.56 4.19
CA ALA A 92 -3.04 -8.08 5.47
C ALA A 92 -4.08 -6.98 5.26
N VAL A 93 -3.82 -6.05 4.35
CA VAL A 93 -4.73 -4.97 3.92
C VAL A 93 -5.99 -5.55 3.27
N LYS A 94 -5.85 -6.43 2.27
CA LYS A 94 -6.97 -7.04 1.53
C LYS A 94 -7.88 -7.89 2.41
N SER A 95 -7.37 -8.42 3.52
CA SER A 95 -8.13 -9.26 4.45
C SER A 95 -9.02 -8.46 5.41
N GLN A 96 -9.02 -7.13 5.35
CA GLN A 96 -9.79 -6.27 6.26
C GLN A 96 -11.16 -5.87 5.68
N PRO A 97 -12.27 -5.99 6.45
CA PRO A 97 -13.61 -6.05 5.87
C PRO A 97 -14.23 -4.73 5.35
N SER A 98 -13.76 -3.51 5.67
CA SER A 98 -14.54 -2.32 5.25
C SER A 98 -13.87 -0.94 5.20
N ILE A 99 -12.92 -0.59 6.07
CA ILE A 99 -12.32 0.78 6.04
C ILE A 99 -11.20 0.90 4.98
N ILE A 100 -10.63 -0.24 4.57
CA ILE A 100 -9.42 -0.31 3.73
C ILE A 100 -9.74 -0.50 2.24
N GLN A 101 -10.98 -0.85 1.87
CA GLN A 101 -11.36 -1.00 0.46
C GLN A 101 -11.13 0.29 -0.35
N ASN A 102 -11.22 1.47 0.29
CA ASN A 102 -10.88 2.75 -0.34
C ASN A 102 -9.38 2.85 -0.71
N PHE A 103 -8.48 2.23 0.06
CA PHE A 103 -7.04 2.18 -0.24
C PHE A 103 -6.75 1.30 -1.44
N THR A 104 -7.25 0.06 -1.42
CA THR A 104 -7.07 -0.86 -2.55
C THR A 104 -7.74 -0.33 -3.80
N ASN A 105 -8.94 0.27 -3.72
CA ASN A 105 -9.63 0.86 -4.87
C ASN A 105 -8.89 2.06 -5.45
N THR A 106 -8.24 2.88 -4.61
CA THR A 106 -7.40 4.00 -5.09
C THR A 106 -6.15 3.49 -5.80
N VAL A 107 -5.52 2.44 -5.27
CA VAL A 107 -4.35 1.83 -5.91
C VAL A 107 -4.75 1.15 -7.21
N ASP A 108 -5.79 0.31 -7.21
CA ASP A 108 -6.26 -0.39 -8.40
C ASP A 108 -6.67 0.60 -9.50
N LYS A 109 -7.37 1.69 -9.15
CA LYS A 109 -7.78 2.69 -10.15
C LYS A 109 -6.61 3.46 -10.76
N ASN A 110 -5.53 3.72 -10.01
CA ASN A 110 -4.41 4.56 -10.45
C ASN A 110 -3.19 3.76 -10.96
N TYR A 111 -3.03 2.52 -10.52
CA TYR A 111 -1.85 1.69 -10.77
C TYR A 111 -2.18 0.23 -11.13
N GLY A 112 -3.43 -0.21 -10.97
CA GLY A 112 -3.92 -1.52 -11.42
C GLY A 112 -4.51 -1.41 -12.82
N GLY A 113 -3.71 -1.65 -13.86
CA GLY A 113 -4.22 -1.66 -15.24
C GLY A 113 -5.44 -2.58 -15.40
N ASN A 114 -6.59 -1.97 -15.72
CA ASN A 114 -7.92 -2.58 -15.92
C ASN A 114 -8.56 -3.28 -14.70
N VAL A 115 -9.24 -2.50 -13.85
CA VAL A 115 -10.43 -3.01 -13.13
C VAL A 115 -11.67 -2.56 -13.88
N GLY A 116 -12.09 -3.39 -14.85
CA GLY A 116 -13.46 -3.36 -15.32
C GLY A 116 -14.40 -3.65 -14.14
N ASN A 117 -15.38 -2.76 -13.93
CA ASN A 117 -16.52 -2.92 -13.03
C ASN A 117 -16.20 -3.38 -11.59
N VAL A 118 -15.86 -2.43 -10.73
CA VAL A 118 -16.48 -2.43 -9.39
C VAL A 118 -17.64 -1.44 -9.45
N SER A 119 -18.76 -1.91 -10.01
CA SER A 119 -20.05 -1.32 -9.70
C SER A 119 -20.28 -1.53 -8.21
N ASN A 120 -19.98 -0.50 -7.41
CA ASN A 120 -20.51 -0.40 -6.06
C ASN A 120 -22.02 -0.12 -6.20
N ASP A 121 -22.80 -1.17 -6.48
CA ASP A 121 -24.25 -1.13 -6.36
C ASP A 121 -24.58 -1.07 -4.86
N ASN A 122 -24.42 0.10 -4.26
CA ASN A 122 -25.17 0.44 -3.06
C ASN A 122 -26.55 0.93 -3.51
N ARG A 123 -27.39 0.03 -3.99
CA ARG A 123 -28.84 0.28 -4.04
C ARG A 123 -29.44 0.12 -2.65
N THR A 124 -29.23 1.13 -1.82
CA THR A 124 -30.19 1.48 -0.76
C THR A 124 -30.26 3.00 -0.59
N GLN A 125 -30.68 3.71 -1.64
CA GLN A 125 -31.25 5.04 -1.47
C GLN A 125 -32.69 5.06 -2.00
N THR A 126 -33.59 4.53 -1.19
CA THR A 126 -35.01 4.87 -1.27
C THR A 126 -35.20 6.17 -0.50
N PHE A 127 -35.10 7.30 -1.19
CA PHE A 127 -35.67 8.54 -0.67
C PHE A 127 -37.16 8.54 -1.02
N ASN A 128 -37.99 8.35 0.00
CA ASN A 128 -39.41 8.66 -0.09
C ASN A 128 -39.56 10.18 -0.25
N PHE A 129 -40.27 10.60 -1.29
CA PHE A 129 -40.80 11.96 -1.45
C PHE A 129 -42.08 12.13 -0.63
#